data_AF-A0A8J5JVG9-F1
#
_entry.id   AF-A0A8J5JVG9-F1
#
_cell.length_a   1.000
_cell.length_b   1.000
_cell.length_c   1.000
_cell.angle_alpha   90.00
_cell.angle_beta   90.00
_cell.angle_gamma   90.00
#
_symmetry.space_group_name_H-M   'P 1'
#
loop_
_entity.id
_entity.type
_entity.pdbx_description
1 polymer ?
#
loop_
_entity_poly.entity_id
_entity_poly.type
_entity_poly.pdbx_seq_one_letter_code
_entity_poly.pdbx_strand_id
1 'polypeptide(L)'
;MVLGQVAHQLGHAIGFYHEHIRPDRDQYIYIMEDNINKEDLFKFQKHLHYTVDNFSLPYDFTSIMHNSNRYGAFNRSLTIITLDPLAQGIIGQRDGLSHYDKLRANLMYNCTGKWLDQCGLTSEPCQNYGYTGIDCTCVCPPGTSGDYCQVNLTKYYDYAVSSCSEVITEAGNISSPNYPLNYPAGSECVKVIRASECHVPRLTFNDFSLYRRETCRERPCCRYDVLAIMEIPDEGEPGDIRYYCERDISPGQNITSSEREMVVYFSSRTDEHKGWAAAVSFVKSGTCSYAGKTNWTYSVPSAYNSLVFKTSRRYKDIGFNITICREQTTCHKAPEGKTIQLDYLHTRVATTKRCRGDYLVLNGAGSKAYPSSNSTIYCNEGNRTLTFSSNSLFITYHGQRRLTKGVSFKYTIK
;
A
#
# COMPACT_ATOMS: atom_id res chain seq x y z
N MET A 1 -24.42 -1.83 -24.23
CA MET A 1 -23.04 -1.36 -24.00
C MET A 1 -23.11 -0.35 -22.87
N VAL A 2 -22.45 -0.60 -21.74
CA VAL A 2 -22.50 0.29 -20.57
C VAL A 2 -21.62 1.51 -20.85
N LEU A 3 -22.03 2.71 -20.42
CA LEU A 3 -21.35 3.98 -20.72
C LEU A 3 -19.84 3.94 -20.42
N GLY A 4 -19.42 3.31 -19.32
CA GLY A 4 -18.00 3.17 -18.98
C GLY A 4 -17.18 2.33 -19.97
N GLN A 5 -17.79 1.38 -20.69
CA GLN A 5 -17.07 0.67 -21.76
C GLN A 5 -16.75 1.59 -22.93
N VAL A 6 -17.67 2.48 -23.30
CA VAL A 6 -17.42 3.50 -24.33
C VAL A 6 -16.31 4.44 -23.86
N ALA A 7 -16.40 4.93 -22.62
CA ALA A 7 -15.38 5.80 -22.04
C ALA A 7 -13.99 5.13 -22.02
N HIS A 8 -13.90 3.84 -21.72
CA HIS A 8 -12.64 3.08 -21.78
C HIS A 8 -12.02 3.08 -23.19
N GLN A 9 -12.83 2.81 -24.22
CA GLN A 9 -12.33 2.79 -25.61
C GLN A 9 -11.94 4.20 -26.07
N LEU A 10 -12.71 5.22 -25.69
CA LEU A 10 -12.33 6.61 -25.93
C LEU A 10 -11.03 6.97 -25.21
N GLY A 11 -10.82 6.48 -23.99
CA GLY A 11 -9.56 6.59 -23.25
C GLY A 11 -8.37 6.16 -24.11
N HIS A 12 -8.43 4.97 -24.72
CA HIS A 12 -7.38 4.53 -25.65
C HIS A 12 -7.21 5.45 -26.86
N ALA A 13 -8.32 5.92 -27.47
CA ALA A 13 -8.27 6.83 -28.60
C ALA A 13 -7.59 8.17 -28.27
N ILE A 14 -7.69 8.63 -27.02
CA ILE A 14 -7.02 9.84 -26.52
C ILE A 14 -5.65 9.57 -25.88
N GLY A 15 -5.12 8.35 -25.99
CA GLY A 15 -3.77 8.01 -25.56
C GLY A 15 -3.65 7.46 -24.13
N PHE A 16 -4.74 7.05 -23.49
CA PHE A 16 -4.66 6.36 -22.20
C PHE A 16 -4.19 4.92 -22.38
N TYR A 17 -3.31 4.51 -21.47
CA TYR A 17 -2.88 3.13 -21.29
C TYR A 17 -3.56 2.51 -20.08
N HIS A 18 -3.56 1.18 -20.00
CA HIS A 18 -4.14 0.51 -18.84
C HIS A 18 -3.35 0.80 -17.55
N GLU A 19 -4.06 1.02 -16.45
CA GLU A 19 -3.44 1.43 -15.18
C GLU A 19 -2.54 0.32 -14.59
N HIS A 20 -2.91 -0.95 -14.78
CA HIS A 20 -2.14 -2.13 -14.32
C HIS A 20 -0.79 -2.36 -15.03
N ILE A 21 -0.48 -1.65 -16.12
CA ILE A 21 0.82 -1.76 -16.82
C ILE A 21 1.70 -0.53 -16.64
N ARG A 22 1.36 0.34 -15.68
CA ARG A 22 2.17 1.52 -15.34
C ARG A 22 3.59 1.12 -14.89
N PRO A 23 4.62 1.95 -15.15
CA PRO A 23 5.99 1.68 -14.71
C PRO A 23 6.14 1.48 -13.19
N ASP A 24 5.29 2.13 -12.39
CA ASP A 24 5.29 2.14 -10.92
C ASP A 24 4.31 1.14 -10.29
N ARG A 25 3.59 0.32 -11.08
CA ARG A 25 2.50 -0.55 -10.56
C ARG A 25 2.92 -1.52 -9.45
N ASP A 26 4.18 -1.95 -9.39
CA ASP A 26 4.71 -2.88 -8.36
C ASP A 26 4.58 -2.31 -6.94
N GLN A 27 4.36 -1.00 -6.81
CA GLN A 27 4.13 -0.35 -5.51
C GLN A 27 2.68 -0.47 -5.03
N TYR A 28 1.77 -0.94 -5.89
CA TYR A 28 0.32 -0.91 -5.65
C TYR A 28 -0.35 -2.25 -5.93
N ILE A 29 0.18 -3.03 -6.88
CA ILE A 29 -0.35 -4.33 -7.28
C ILE A 29 0.77 -5.35 -7.49
N TYR A 30 0.43 -6.60 -7.25
CA TYR A 30 1.22 -7.78 -7.60
C TYR A 30 0.51 -8.57 -8.71
N ILE A 31 1.28 -9.07 -9.67
CA ILE A 31 0.77 -9.85 -10.81
C ILE A 31 1.04 -11.33 -10.55
N MET A 32 -0.02 -12.13 -10.41
CA MET A 32 0.06 -13.58 -10.25
C MET A 32 0.26 -14.23 -11.63
N GLU A 33 1.49 -14.21 -12.14
CA GLU A 33 1.82 -14.76 -13.47
C GLU A 33 1.38 -16.22 -13.64
N ASP A 34 1.48 -17.03 -12.58
CA ASP A 34 1.03 -18.42 -12.55
C ASP A 34 -0.48 -18.59 -12.79
N ASN A 35 -1.28 -17.55 -12.51
CA ASN A 35 -2.72 -17.54 -12.73
C ASN A 35 -3.13 -17.02 -14.12
N ILE A 36 -2.18 -16.55 -14.94
CA ILE A 36 -2.43 -15.94 -16.24
C ILE A 36 -2.23 -16.96 -17.37
N ASN A 37 -3.05 -16.88 -18.42
CA ASN A 37 -2.79 -17.64 -19.64
C ASN A 37 -1.42 -17.28 -20.20
N LYS A 38 -0.59 -18.27 -20.57
CA LYS A 38 0.74 -18.01 -21.14
C LYS A 38 0.71 -17.04 -22.32
N GLU A 39 -0.32 -17.13 -23.15
CA GLU A 39 -0.54 -16.23 -24.30
C GLU A 39 -0.91 -14.80 -23.90
N ASP A 40 -1.42 -14.57 -22.69
CA ASP A 40 -1.81 -13.25 -22.20
C ASP A 40 -0.71 -12.55 -21.38
N LEU A 41 0.39 -13.23 -21.02
CA LEU A 41 1.45 -12.68 -20.16
C LEU A 41 2.05 -11.38 -20.71
N PHE A 42 2.17 -11.25 -22.04
CA PHE A 42 2.70 -10.02 -22.65
C PHE A 42 1.84 -8.79 -22.35
N LYS A 43 0.54 -8.96 -22.04
CA LYS A 43 -0.41 -7.89 -21.74
C LYS A 43 -0.21 -7.28 -20.34
N PHE A 44 0.61 -7.92 -19.50
CA PHE A 44 0.93 -7.46 -18.14
C PHE A 44 2.33 -6.81 -18.06
N GLN A 45 3.04 -6.72 -19.18
CA GLN A 45 4.36 -6.10 -19.22
C GLN A 45 4.25 -4.60 -18.93
N LYS A 46 5.10 -4.12 -18.02
CA LYS A 46 5.21 -2.70 -17.71
C LYS A 46 5.59 -1.90 -18.95
N HIS A 47 4.92 -0.77 -19.13
CA HIS A 47 5.46 0.29 -19.98
C HIS A 47 6.72 0.90 -19.37
N LEU A 48 7.56 1.47 -20.24
CA LEU A 48 8.75 2.19 -19.83
C LEU A 48 8.37 3.60 -19.37
N HIS A 49 9.13 4.16 -18.43
CA HIS A 49 8.83 5.46 -17.82
C HIS A 49 8.82 6.63 -18.81
N TYR A 50 9.44 6.47 -19.98
CA TYR A 50 9.42 7.47 -21.05
C TYR A 50 8.31 7.25 -22.10
N THR A 51 7.65 6.09 -22.09
CA THR A 51 6.55 5.78 -23.02
C THR A 51 5.18 6.17 -22.47
N VAL A 52 5.06 6.25 -21.15
CA VAL A 52 3.81 6.62 -20.46
C VAL A 52 4.15 7.70 -19.44
N ASP A 53 3.66 8.92 -19.68
CA ASP A 53 3.67 9.96 -18.68
C ASP A 53 2.43 9.81 -17.79
N ASN A 54 2.67 9.59 -16.50
CA ASN A 54 1.61 9.52 -15.51
C ASN A 54 1.24 10.91 -14.96
N PHE A 55 1.88 11.98 -15.44
CA PHE A 55 1.70 13.37 -15.02
C PHE A 55 1.87 13.57 -13.51
N SER A 56 2.73 12.73 -12.90
CA SER A 56 2.90 12.63 -11.43
C SER A 56 1.59 12.36 -10.67
N LEU A 57 0.57 11.82 -11.34
CA LEU A 57 -0.66 11.41 -10.70
C LEU A 57 -0.47 10.11 -9.89
N PRO A 58 -1.14 10.00 -8.72
CA PRO A 58 -1.19 8.76 -7.95
C PRO A 58 -1.69 7.57 -8.79
N TYR A 59 -1.45 6.36 -8.28
CA TYR A 59 -2.03 5.15 -8.86
C TYR A 59 -3.54 5.12 -8.60
N ASP A 60 -4.34 4.90 -9.63
CA ASP A 60 -5.79 4.95 -9.52
C ASP A 60 -6.43 3.56 -9.65
N PHE A 61 -6.70 2.93 -8.51
CA PHE A 61 -7.44 1.66 -8.46
C PHE A 61 -8.83 1.73 -9.10
N THR A 62 -9.44 2.92 -9.13
CA THR A 62 -10.78 3.15 -9.70
C THR A 62 -10.75 3.61 -11.14
N SER A 63 -9.57 3.75 -11.76
CA SER A 63 -9.46 4.17 -13.16
C SER A 63 -10.27 3.25 -14.06
N ILE A 64 -11.00 3.83 -15.02
CA ILE A 64 -11.68 3.06 -16.06
C ILE A 64 -10.70 2.21 -16.85
N MET A 65 -9.42 2.60 -16.88
CA MET A 65 -8.33 1.92 -17.56
C MET A 65 -7.69 0.81 -16.71
N HIS A 66 -8.10 0.63 -15.46
CA HIS A 66 -7.66 -0.52 -14.67
C HIS A 66 -8.39 -1.79 -15.15
N ASN A 67 -7.64 -2.89 -15.30
CA ASN A 67 -8.22 -4.18 -15.63
C ASN A 67 -8.79 -4.86 -14.39
N SER A 68 -9.78 -5.75 -14.57
CA SER A 68 -10.34 -6.52 -13.46
C SER A 68 -9.30 -7.41 -12.80
N ASN A 69 -9.52 -7.72 -11.53
CA ASN A 69 -8.67 -8.61 -10.73
C ASN A 69 -8.49 -10.04 -11.25
N ARG A 70 -9.29 -10.48 -12.26
CA ARG A 70 -9.20 -11.78 -12.94
C ARG A 70 -8.90 -11.65 -14.44
N TYR A 71 -8.41 -10.51 -14.89
CA TYR A 71 -8.06 -10.31 -16.30
C TYR A 71 -7.01 -11.35 -16.74
N GLY A 72 -7.19 -11.97 -17.91
CA GLY A 72 -6.28 -13.02 -18.40
C GLY A 72 -6.26 -14.33 -17.61
N ALA A 73 -7.16 -14.52 -16.62
CA ALA A 73 -7.17 -15.72 -15.79
C ALA A 73 -7.53 -16.98 -16.58
N PHE A 74 -6.78 -18.07 -16.39
CA PHE A 74 -7.08 -19.35 -17.08
C PHE A 74 -8.21 -20.15 -16.43
N ASN A 75 -8.37 -20.05 -15.11
CA ASN A 75 -9.33 -20.82 -14.29
C ASN A 75 -10.16 -19.93 -13.37
N ARG A 76 -10.36 -18.66 -13.73
CA ARG A 76 -10.99 -17.63 -12.91
C ARG A 76 -10.20 -17.25 -11.66
N SER A 77 -9.00 -17.73 -11.38
CA SER A 77 -8.18 -17.22 -10.27
C SER A 77 -7.90 -15.71 -10.37
N LEU A 78 -7.59 -15.08 -9.24
CA LEU A 78 -7.08 -13.71 -9.19
C LEU A 78 -5.73 -13.64 -9.91
N THR A 79 -5.59 -12.70 -10.84
CA THR A 79 -4.36 -12.42 -11.59
C THR A 79 -3.71 -11.12 -11.15
N ILE A 80 -4.49 -10.19 -10.59
CA ILE A 80 -4.01 -8.92 -10.03
C ILE A 80 -4.41 -8.87 -8.56
N ILE A 81 -3.40 -8.79 -7.68
CA ILE A 81 -3.58 -8.64 -6.23
C ILE A 81 -3.22 -7.20 -5.85
N THR A 82 -4.12 -6.49 -5.18
CA THR A 82 -3.83 -5.14 -4.68
C THR A 82 -3.06 -5.22 -3.37
N LEU A 83 -2.01 -4.42 -3.22
CA LEU A 83 -1.21 -4.38 -1.99
C LEU A 83 -1.94 -3.63 -0.86
N ASP A 84 -2.88 -2.74 -1.20
CA ASP A 84 -3.95 -2.39 -0.27
C ASP A 84 -5.09 -3.40 -0.47
N PRO A 85 -5.36 -4.30 0.49
CA PRO A 85 -6.37 -5.34 0.31
C PRO A 85 -7.78 -4.77 0.08
N LEU A 86 -8.11 -3.62 0.67
CA LEU A 86 -9.45 -3.03 0.52
C LEU A 86 -9.72 -2.58 -0.93
N ALA A 87 -8.67 -2.33 -1.72
CA ALA A 87 -8.79 -2.04 -3.14
C ALA A 87 -9.06 -3.28 -4.01
N GLN A 88 -9.01 -4.50 -3.45
CA GLN A 88 -9.14 -5.73 -4.24
C GLN A 88 -10.52 -5.86 -4.91
N GLY A 89 -11.56 -5.33 -4.25
CA GLY A 89 -12.94 -5.33 -4.72
C GLY A 89 -13.32 -4.15 -5.62
N ILE A 90 -12.45 -3.14 -5.79
CA ILE A 90 -12.79 -1.91 -6.54
C ILE A 90 -12.14 -1.86 -7.94
N ILE A 91 -11.07 -2.64 -8.16
CA ILE A 91 -10.35 -2.61 -9.43
C ILE A 91 -11.14 -3.24 -10.58
N GLY A 92 -11.08 -2.59 -11.75
CA GLY A 92 -11.74 -3.08 -12.96
C GLY A 92 -13.20 -2.66 -13.14
N GLN A 93 -13.64 -1.64 -12.39
CA GLN A 93 -14.95 -1.02 -12.58
C GLN A 93 -15.19 -0.58 -14.04
N ARG A 94 -16.45 -0.55 -14.46
CA ARG A 94 -16.88 -0.10 -15.80
C ARG A 94 -18.09 0.84 -15.73
N ASP A 95 -18.23 1.55 -14.62
CA ASP A 95 -19.30 2.49 -14.32
C ASP A 95 -19.03 3.84 -15.00
N GLY A 96 -17.81 4.35 -14.91
CA GLY A 96 -17.44 5.64 -15.50
C GLY A 96 -16.00 6.08 -15.27
N LEU A 97 -15.67 7.30 -15.72
CA LEU A 97 -14.36 7.90 -15.49
C LEU A 97 -14.18 8.28 -14.02
N SER A 98 -13.06 7.88 -13.44
CA SER A 98 -12.63 8.35 -12.12
C SER A 98 -12.24 9.84 -12.16
N HIS A 99 -11.95 10.42 -11.00
CA HIS A 99 -11.41 11.78 -10.93
C HIS A 99 -10.03 11.86 -11.59
N TYR A 100 -9.15 10.89 -11.34
CA TYR A 100 -7.81 10.90 -11.93
C TYR A 100 -7.81 10.57 -13.43
N ASP A 101 -8.81 9.86 -13.96
CA ASP A 101 -9.00 9.73 -15.40
C ASP A 101 -9.28 11.11 -16.03
N LYS A 102 -10.19 11.89 -15.44
CA LYS A 102 -10.53 13.24 -15.93
C LYS A 102 -9.35 14.20 -15.80
N LEU A 103 -8.68 14.19 -14.64
CA LEU A 103 -7.50 15.02 -14.41
C LEU A 103 -6.37 14.67 -15.38
N ARG A 104 -6.13 13.38 -15.65
CA ARG A 104 -5.14 12.95 -16.65
C ARG A 104 -5.45 13.53 -18.02
N ALA A 105 -6.70 13.46 -18.48
CA ALA A 105 -7.10 14.08 -19.75
C ALA A 105 -6.88 15.61 -19.73
N ASN A 106 -7.22 16.29 -18.63
CA ASN A 106 -7.02 17.73 -18.50
C ASN A 106 -5.55 18.13 -18.60
N LEU A 107 -4.65 17.34 -18.00
CA LEU A 107 -3.20 17.56 -18.06
C LEU A 107 -2.65 17.27 -19.46
N MET A 108 -3.11 16.19 -20.12
CA MET A 108 -2.68 15.83 -21.47
C MET A 108 -3.02 16.90 -22.51
N TYR A 109 -4.20 17.51 -22.41
CA TYR A 109 -4.74 18.44 -23.41
C TYR A 109 -4.73 19.90 -22.96
N ASN A 110 -4.10 20.19 -21.82
CA ASN A 110 -4.05 21.51 -21.19
C ASN A 110 -5.44 22.16 -21.05
N CYS A 111 -6.44 21.37 -20.65
CA CYS A 111 -7.82 21.85 -20.46
C CYS A 111 -7.88 22.87 -19.32
N THR A 112 -7.18 22.58 -18.22
CA THR A 112 -7.12 23.47 -17.05
C THR A 112 -6.56 24.83 -17.42
N GLY A 113 -5.49 24.93 -18.22
CA GLY A 113 -4.97 26.21 -18.69
C GLY A 113 -6.01 27.05 -19.41
N LYS A 114 -6.80 26.44 -20.30
CA LYS A 114 -7.89 27.13 -21.02
C LYS A 114 -8.99 27.63 -20.08
N TRP A 115 -9.33 26.86 -19.06
CA TRP A 115 -10.33 27.26 -18.08
C TRP A 115 -9.81 28.36 -17.15
N LEU A 116 -8.53 28.30 -16.74
CA LEU A 116 -7.91 29.38 -15.97
C LEU A 116 -7.96 30.71 -16.74
N ASP A 117 -7.61 30.71 -18.03
CA ASP A 117 -7.69 31.89 -18.89
C ASP A 117 -9.14 32.42 -18.99
N GLN A 118 -10.11 31.52 -19.23
CA GLN A 118 -11.53 31.87 -19.30
C GLN A 118 -12.06 32.46 -17.99
N CYS A 119 -11.56 31.97 -16.86
CA CYS A 119 -11.96 32.39 -15.53
C CYS A 119 -11.18 33.58 -14.99
N GLY A 120 -10.20 34.10 -15.75
CA GLY A 120 -9.33 35.20 -15.31
C GLY A 120 -8.41 34.83 -14.14
N LEU A 121 -8.04 33.55 -14.02
CA LEU A 121 -7.18 33.03 -12.96
C LEU A 121 -5.74 32.91 -13.45
N THR A 122 -4.78 33.37 -12.66
CA THR A 122 -3.35 33.34 -13.02
C THR A 122 -2.66 32.00 -12.74
N SER A 123 -3.26 31.16 -11.91
CA SER A 123 -2.73 29.86 -11.49
C SER A 123 -3.85 28.98 -10.92
N GLU A 124 -3.67 27.66 -10.94
CA GLU A 124 -4.61 26.69 -10.36
C GLU A 124 -4.75 26.90 -8.84
N PRO A 125 -5.92 27.34 -8.33
CA PRO A 125 -6.15 27.49 -6.90
C PRO A 125 -6.53 26.17 -6.19
N CYS A 126 -6.98 25.15 -6.92
CA CYS A 126 -7.48 23.92 -6.33
C CYS A 126 -6.34 23.06 -5.73
N GLN A 127 -6.56 22.55 -4.53
CA GLN A 127 -5.60 21.75 -3.77
C GLN A 127 -5.91 20.25 -3.86
N ASN A 128 -5.02 19.42 -3.32
CA ASN A 128 -5.21 17.97 -3.18
C ASN A 128 -5.60 17.26 -4.49
N TYR A 129 -5.01 17.66 -5.63
CA TYR A 129 -5.35 17.16 -6.97
C TYR A 129 -6.77 17.53 -7.46
N GLY A 130 -7.41 18.53 -6.86
CA GLY A 130 -8.52 19.24 -7.48
C GLY A 130 -8.05 20.04 -8.70
N TYR A 131 -9.00 20.39 -9.56
CA TYR A 131 -8.73 21.23 -10.73
C TYR A 131 -9.88 22.19 -11.00
N THR A 132 -9.55 23.35 -11.57
CA THR A 132 -10.54 24.36 -11.97
C THR A 132 -11.42 23.81 -13.09
N GLY A 133 -12.73 23.86 -12.92
CA GLY A 133 -13.73 23.46 -13.90
C GLY A 133 -14.11 24.59 -14.86
N ILE A 134 -14.91 24.25 -15.88
CA ILE A 134 -15.43 25.20 -16.88
C ILE A 134 -16.32 26.30 -16.27
N ASP A 135 -16.90 26.04 -15.10
CA ASP A 135 -17.74 26.96 -14.33
C ASP A 135 -16.93 27.83 -13.35
N CYS A 136 -15.60 27.79 -13.44
CA CYS A 136 -14.68 28.53 -12.57
C CYS A 136 -14.71 28.08 -11.10
N THR A 137 -15.20 26.87 -10.82
CA THR A 137 -15.17 26.26 -9.49
C THR A 137 -14.19 25.10 -9.43
N CYS A 138 -13.72 24.74 -8.23
CA CYS A 138 -12.86 23.58 -8.07
C CYS A 138 -13.67 22.27 -8.15
N VAL A 139 -13.27 21.40 -9.07
CA VAL A 139 -13.71 20.01 -9.09
C VAL A 139 -12.84 19.23 -8.12
N CYS A 140 -13.43 18.82 -6.99
CA CYS A 140 -12.71 18.15 -5.92
C CYS A 140 -12.66 16.63 -6.10
N PRO A 141 -11.50 15.99 -5.84
CA PRO A 141 -11.43 14.55 -5.77
C PRO A 141 -12.30 14.02 -4.63
N PRO A 142 -12.88 12.81 -4.78
CA PRO A 142 -13.54 12.12 -3.70
C PRO A 142 -12.69 12.09 -2.42
N GLY A 143 -13.34 12.29 -1.28
CA GLY A 143 -12.68 12.39 0.03
C GLY A 143 -12.10 13.77 0.34
N THR A 144 -12.31 14.78 -0.51
CA THR A 144 -11.93 16.18 -0.24
C THR A 144 -13.13 17.14 -0.37
N SER A 145 -13.03 18.31 0.25
CA SER A 145 -14.09 19.33 0.22
C SER A 145 -13.57 20.76 0.43
N GLY A 146 -14.48 21.72 0.36
CA GLY A 146 -14.19 23.16 0.42
C GLY A 146 -14.03 23.78 -0.96
N ASP A 147 -14.11 25.10 -1.04
CA ASP A 147 -14.07 25.86 -2.31
C ASP A 147 -12.79 25.62 -3.13
N TYR A 148 -11.70 25.22 -2.46
CA TYR A 148 -10.41 24.92 -3.06
C TYR A 148 -9.97 23.46 -2.82
N CYS A 149 -10.89 22.57 -2.44
CA CYS A 149 -10.60 21.18 -2.10
C CYS A 149 -9.55 21.02 -0.97
N GLN A 150 -9.41 22.03 -0.11
CA GLN A 150 -8.36 22.10 0.90
C GLN A 150 -8.60 21.19 2.11
N VAL A 151 -9.84 20.72 2.30
CA VAL A 151 -10.22 19.88 3.44
C VAL A 151 -10.14 18.41 3.04
N ASN A 152 -9.29 17.63 3.72
CA ASN A 152 -9.22 16.17 3.59
C ASN A 152 -10.19 15.50 4.58
N LEU A 153 -11.15 14.74 4.06
CA LEU A 153 -12.19 14.05 4.83
C LEU A 153 -11.89 12.55 4.98
N THR A 154 -11.58 11.88 3.87
CA THR A 154 -11.36 10.43 3.79
C THR A 154 -10.28 10.11 2.76
N LYS A 155 -9.91 8.84 2.58
CA LYS A 155 -9.05 8.45 1.46
C LYS A 155 -9.82 8.56 0.15
N TYR A 156 -9.06 8.74 -0.93
CA TYR A 156 -9.58 8.91 -2.28
C TYR A 156 -10.55 7.82 -2.72
N TYR A 157 -10.26 6.54 -2.43
CA TYR A 157 -11.05 5.41 -2.93
C TYR A 157 -12.10 4.89 -1.93
N ASP A 158 -12.24 5.50 -0.75
CA ASP A 158 -13.19 5.03 0.28
C ASP A 158 -14.64 5.06 -0.23
N TYR A 159 -14.98 5.96 -1.17
CA TYR A 159 -16.32 6.02 -1.80
C TYR A 159 -16.65 4.77 -2.64
N ALA A 160 -15.63 4.03 -3.10
CA ALA A 160 -15.79 2.86 -3.95
C ALA A 160 -15.69 1.54 -3.16
N VAL A 161 -15.17 1.59 -1.92
CA VAL A 161 -15.07 0.41 -1.07
C VAL A 161 -16.48 -0.03 -0.67
N SER A 162 -16.81 -1.30 -0.96
CA SER A 162 -18.12 -1.86 -0.62
C SER A 162 -18.40 -1.78 0.88
N SER A 163 -19.66 -1.53 1.27
CA SER A 163 -20.08 -1.47 2.67
C SER A 163 -19.91 -2.78 3.44
N CYS A 164 -19.79 -3.90 2.74
CA CYS A 164 -19.46 -5.20 3.32
C CYS A 164 -17.95 -5.42 3.52
N SER A 165 -17.11 -4.46 3.15
CA SER A 165 -15.66 -4.52 3.34
C SER A 165 -15.24 -3.80 4.61
N GLU A 166 -14.31 -4.37 5.38
CA GLU A 166 -13.88 -3.80 6.66
C GLU A 166 -12.52 -4.36 7.12
N VAL A 167 -11.89 -3.66 8.06
CA VAL A 167 -10.70 -4.12 8.78
C VAL A 167 -11.12 -4.63 10.15
N ILE A 168 -10.72 -5.86 10.47
CA ILE A 168 -11.09 -6.56 11.70
C ILE A 168 -9.85 -6.74 12.57
N THR A 169 -9.86 -6.12 13.74
CA THR A 169 -8.78 -6.20 14.73
C THR A 169 -9.19 -6.88 16.03
N GLU A 170 -10.47 -7.23 16.15
CA GLU A 170 -11.07 -7.84 17.34
C GLU A 170 -11.82 -9.12 16.99
N ALA A 171 -11.90 -10.04 17.95
CA ALA A 171 -12.62 -11.29 17.76
C ALA A 171 -14.12 -11.02 17.62
N GLY A 172 -14.80 -11.80 16.78
CA GLY A 172 -16.21 -11.55 16.47
C GLY A 172 -16.72 -12.48 15.38
N ASN A 173 -17.93 -12.24 14.91
CA ASN A 173 -18.52 -13.00 13.81
C ASN A 173 -18.54 -12.15 12.54
N ILE A 174 -18.24 -12.81 11.41
CA ILE A 174 -18.31 -12.22 10.07
C ILE A 174 -19.08 -13.14 9.14
N SER A 175 -19.68 -12.56 8.11
CA SER A 175 -20.46 -13.31 7.14
C SER A 175 -20.47 -12.64 5.77
N SER A 176 -21.00 -13.35 4.78
CA SER A 176 -21.47 -12.75 3.53
C SER A 176 -22.57 -11.72 3.82
N PRO A 177 -22.79 -10.76 2.89
CA PRO A 177 -23.94 -9.85 2.97
C PRO A 177 -25.25 -10.64 3.06
N ASN A 178 -26.23 -10.07 3.78
CA ASN A 178 -27.58 -10.61 4.00
C ASN A 178 -27.68 -11.94 4.76
N TYR A 179 -26.58 -12.60 5.13
CA TYR A 179 -26.63 -13.86 5.87
C TYR A 179 -27.53 -13.73 7.11
N PRO A 180 -28.48 -14.67 7.37
CA PRO A 180 -28.61 -15.99 6.73
C PRO A 180 -29.47 -16.03 5.46
N LEU A 181 -29.95 -14.89 4.96
CA LEU A 181 -30.63 -14.80 3.66
C LEU A 181 -29.61 -14.87 2.52
N ASN A 182 -30.11 -14.97 1.29
CA ASN A 182 -29.25 -15.03 0.11
C ASN A 182 -28.39 -13.77 -0.05
N TYR A 183 -27.11 -13.96 -0.36
CA TYR A 183 -26.23 -12.85 -0.72
C TYR A 183 -26.68 -12.22 -2.05
N PRO A 184 -26.46 -10.92 -2.26
CA PRO A 184 -26.79 -10.28 -3.54
C PRO A 184 -25.75 -10.63 -4.62
N ALA A 185 -26.18 -10.67 -5.87
CA ALA A 185 -25.29 -10.78 -7.03
C ALA A 185 -24.45 -9.50 -7.19
N GLY A 186 -23.20 -9.64 -7.64
CA GLY A 186 -22.27 -8.52 -7.81
C GLY A 186 -21.61 -8.04 -6.51
N SER A 187 -21.66 -8.84 -5.44
CA SER A 187 -20.95 -8.52 -4.19
C SER A 187 -19.45 -8.58 -4.40
N GLU A 188 -18.74 -7.58 -3.91
CA GLU A 188 -17.27 -7.49 -3.92
C GLU A 188 -16.81 -7.07 -2.51
N CYS A 189 -16.73 -8.03 -1.59
CA CYS A 189 -16.46 -7.80 -0.17
C CYS A 189 -15.04 -8.21 0.20
N VAL A 190 -14.35 -7.37 0.98
CA VAL A 190 -13.01 -7.65 1.51
C VAL A 190 -13.02 -7.52 3.03
N LYS A 191 -12.70 -8.60 3.74
CA LYS A 191 -12.42 -8.56 5.18
C LYS A 191 -10.92 -8.67 5.40
N VAL A 192 -10.31 -7.63 5.97
CA VAL A 192 -8.88 -7.59 6.29
C VAL A 192 -8.72 -7.87 7.78
N ILE A 193 -8.31 -9.08 8.13
CA ILE A 193 -8.22 -9.53 9.53
C ILE A 193 -6.78 -9.36 10.01
N ARG A 194 -6.56 -8.44 10.94
CA ARG A 194 -5.24 -8.07 11.45
C ARG A 194 -5.07 -8.49 12.90
N ALA A 195 -4.11 -9.38 13.13
CA ALA A 195 -3.73 -9.81 14.46
C ALA A 195 -2.75 -8.86 15.12
N SER A 196 -2.82 -8.78 16.45
CA SER A 196 -1.82 -8.10 17.28
C SER A 196 -0.47 -8.82 17.25
N GLU A 197 0.52 -8.30 17.96
CA GLU A 197 1.84 -8.94 18.01
C GLU A 197 1.75 -10.33 18.60
N CYS A 198 2.56 -11.25 18.05
CA CYS A 198 2.58 -12.64 18.45
C CYS A 198 1.26 -13.40 18.28
N HIS A 199 0.31 -12.88 17.52
CA HIS A 199 -0.93 -13.57 17.18
C HIS A 199 -1.08 -13.71 15.67
N VAL A 200 -1.83 -14.72 15.26
CA VAL A 200 -2.27 -14.92 13.87
C VAL A 200 -3.79 -15.09 13.85
N PRO A 201 -4.48 -14.62 12.80
CA PRO A 201 -5.92 -14.82 12.66
C PRO A 201 -6.29 -16.30 12.48
N ARG A 202 -7.44 -16.69 13.03
CA ARG A 202 -8.10 -17.98 12.79
C ARG A 202 -9.59 -17.75 12.53
N LEU A 203 -10.08 -18.33 11.43
CA LEU A 203 -11.48 -18.43 11.10
C LEU A 203 -12.03 -19.80 11.49
N THR A 204 -13.21 -19.82 12.09
CA THR A 204 -14.00 -21.03 12.35
C THR A 204 -15.34 -20.88 11.64
N PHE A 205 -15.57 -21.67 10.59
CA PHE A 205 -16.79 -21.54 9.79
C PHE A 205 -17.95 -22.26 10.46
N ASN A 206 -19.06 -21.55 10.66
CA ASN A 206 -20.30 -22.13 11.18
C ASN A 206 -21.18 -22.63 10.03
N ASP A 207 -21.08 -21.98 8.87
CA ASP A 207 -21.92 -22.26 7.70
C ASP A 207 -21.21 -21.82 6.42
N PHE A 208 -21.41 -22.58 5.34
CA PHE A 208 -20.83 -22.29 4.04
C PHE A 208 -21.67 -22.95 2.92
N SER A 209 -22.25 -22.12 2.07
CA SER A 209 -23.02 -22.52 0.90
C SER A 209 -22.92 -21.42 -0.15
N LEU A 210 -22.11 -21.67 -1.18
CA LEU A 210 -22.01 -20.83 -2.38
C LEU A 210 -22.50 -21.59 -3.60
N TYR A 211 -22.63 -20.90 -4.74
CA TYR A 211 -22.92 -21.55 -6.02
C TYR A 211 -21.88 -22.64 -6.34
N ARG A 212 -22.35 -23.68 -7.02
CA ARG A 212 -21.60 -24.92 -7.25
C ARG A 212 -20.29 -24.74 -8.02
N ARG A 213 -19.39 -25.70 -7.86
CA ARG A 213 -18.14 -25.79 -8.62
C ARG A 213 -18.42 -26.11 -10.09
N GLU A 214 -17.71 -25.45 -10.98
CA GLU A 214 -17.84 -25.62 -12.44
C GLU A 214 -16.52 -26.10 -13.03
N THR A 215 -16.54 -26.53 -14.29
CA THR A 215 -15.31 -26.86 -15.03
C THR A 215 -14.83 -25.65 -15.82
N CYS A 216 -13.67 -25.10 -15.46
CA CYS A 216 -12.95 -24.08 -16.22
C CYS A 216 -11.76 -24.73 -16.92
N ARG A 217 -11.78 -24.80 -18.26
CA ARG A 217 -10.69 -25.38 -19.06
C ARG A 217 -10.22 -26.73 -18.50
N GLU A 218 -11.18 -27.64 -18.34
CA GLU A 218 -10.96 -29.01 -17.87
C GLU A 218 -10.51 -29.15 -16.40
N ARG A 219 -10.46 -28.05 -15.64
CA ARG A 219 -10.16 -28.08 -14.20
C ARG A 219 -11.34 -27.56 -13.37
N PRO A 220 -11.59 -28.12 -12.18
CA PRO A 220 -12.62 -27.61 -11.29
C PRO A 220 -12.30 -26.19 -10.80
N CYS A 221 -13.27 -25.28 -10.84
CA CYS A 221 -13.11 -23.87 -10.48
C CYS A 221 -14.37 -23.28 -9.83
N CYS A 222 -14.19 -22.22 -9.05
CA CYS A 222 -15.28 -21.40 -8.53
C CYS A 222 -15.59 -20.27 -9.53
N ARG A 223 -16.44 -20.56 -10.52
CA ARG A 223 -16.63 -19.68 -11.69
C ARG A 223 -17.51 -18.47 -11.41
N TYR A 224 -18.57 -18.66 -10.62
CA TYR A 224 -19.60 -17.66 -10.40
C TYR A 224 -19.41 -16.96 -9.06
N ASP A 225 -19.45 -17.73 -7.98
CA ASP A 225 -19.32 -17.22 -6.62
C ASP A 225 -18.09 -17.86 -5.96
N VAL A 226 -17.36 -17.07 -5.19
CA VAL A 226 -16.10 -17.52 -4.62
C VAL A 226 -15.76 -16.77 -3.34
N LEU A 227 -15.33 -17.54 -2.35
CA LEU A 227 -14.60 -17.04 -1.19
C LEU A 227 -13.12 -17.35 -1.38
N ALA A 228 -12.30 -16.32 -1.57
CA ALA A 228 -10.86 -16.44 -1.62
C ALA A 228 -10.27 -16.05 -0.26
N ILE A 229 -9.39 -16.89 0.28
CA ILE A 229 -8.62 -16.58 1.49
C ILE A 229 -7.15 -16.54 1.10
N MET A 230 -6.52 -15.39 1.34
CA MET A 230 -5.14 -15.12 0.96
C MET A 230 -4.38 -14.40 2.07
N GLU A 231 -3.06 -14.50 2.00
CA GLU A 231 -2.13 -13.81 2.88
C GLU A 231 -1.33 -12.83 2.02
N ILE A 232 -1.45 -11.54 2.34
CA ILE A 232 -0.69 -10.49 1.67
C ILE A 232 0.41 -10.08 2.65
N PRO A 233 1.66 -10.53 2.44
CA PRO A 233 2.74 -10.18 3.35
C PRO A 233 3.10 -8.70 3.19
N ASP A 234 3.56 -8.07 4.27
CA ASP A 234 4.08 -6.69 4.25
C ASP A 234 5.21 -6.50 3.23
N GLU A 235 5.96 -7.57 2.91
CA GLU A 235 6.80 -7.62 1.72
C GLU A 235 6.96 -9.06 1.23
N GLY A 236 7.07 -9.21 -0.09
CA GLY A 236 7.20 -10.49 -0.76
C GLY A 236 6.04 -10.71 -1.72
N GLU A 237 6.00 -11.90 -2.29
CA GLU A 237 4.91 -12.32 -3.14
C GLU A 237 3.73 -12.74 -2.25
N PRO A 238 2.48 -12.38 -2.60
CA PRO A 238 1.30 -12.94 -1.95
C PRO A 238 1.41 -14.46 -1.87
N GLY A 239 1.04 -15.02 -0.73
CA GLY A 239 1.02 -16.47 -0.55
C GLY A 239 -0.03 -17.14 -1.43
N ASP A 240 -0.07 -18.48 -1.37
CA ASP A 240 -1.09 -19.25 -2.09
C ASP A 240 -2.50 -18.79 -1.74
N ILE A 241 -3.30 -18.52 -2.78
CA ILE A 241 -4.69 -18.12 -2.64
C ILE A 241 -5.57 -19.36 -2.65
N ARG A 242 -6.34 -19.56 -1.58
CA ARG A 242 -7.28 -20.67 -1.47
C ARG A 242 -8.67 -20.22 -1.90
N TYR A 243 -9.27 -20.93 -2.86
CA TYR A 243 -10.58 -20.61 -3.43
C TYR A 243 -11.63 -21.65 -3.01
N TYR A 244 -12.71 -21.18 -2.43
CA TYR A 244 -13.82 -22.00 -1.92
C TYR A 244 -15.15 -21.60 -2.58
N CYS A 245 -15.96 -22.59 -2.92
CA CYS A 245 -17.34 -22.47 -3.41
C CYS A 245 -18.13 -23.74 -3.07
N GLU A 246 -19.39 -23.81 -3.49
CA GLU A 246 -20.26 -24.96 -3.18
C GLU A 246 -20.34 -25.26 -1.67
N ARG A 247 -19.73 -26.38 -1.23
CA ARG A 247 -19.64 -26.86 0.15
C ARG A 247 -18.21 -27.22 0.53
N ASP A 248 -17.23 -26.54 -0.06
CA ASP A 248 -15.81 -26.84 0.16
C ASP A 248 -15.35 -26.66 1.62
N ILE A 249 -16.10 -25.89 2.42
CA ILE A 249 -15.82 -25.68 3.85
C ILE A 249 -16.91 -26.34 4.68
N SER A 250 -16.52 -27.24 5.57
CA SER A 250 -17.43 -27.91 6.50
C SER A 250 -17.70 -27.05 7.75
N PRO A 251 -18.90 -27.13 8.35
CA PRO A 251 -19.16 -26.53 9.66
C PRO A 251 -18.15 -27.00 10.71
N GLY A 252 -17.62 -26.06 11.50
CA GLY A 252 -16.56 -26.27 12.49
C GLY A 252 -15.14 -26.27 11.93
N GLN A 253 -14.95 -26.18 10.61
CA GLN A 253 -13.62 -26.18 9.99
C GLN A 253 -12.86 -24.89 10.33
N ASN A 254 -11.60 -25.07 10.74
CA ASN A 254 -10.71 -23.98 11.10
C ASN A 254 -9.73 -23.66 9.97
N ILE A 255 -9.57 -22.38 9.66
CA ILE A 255 -8.54 -21.86 8.76
C ILE A 255 -7.70 -20.88 9.56
N THR A 256 -6.44 -21.23 9.82
CA THR A 256 -5.50 -20.38 10.58
C THR A 256 -4.48 -19.79 9.62
N SER A 257 -4.18 -18.50 9.78
CA SER A 257 -3.15 -17.83 8.99
C SER A 257 -1.76 -18.22 9.47
N SER A 258 -0.80 -18.23 8.56
CA SER A 258 0.63 -18.27 8.89
C SER A 258 1.20 -16.89 9.21
N GLU A 259 0.49 -15.84 8.77
CA GLU A 259 0.88 -14.45 8.89
C GLU A 259 -0.01 -13.68 9.87
N ARG A 260 0.38 -12.43 10.17
CA ARG A 260 -0.37 -11.54 11.07
C ARG A 260 -1.59 -10.91 10.38
N GLU A 261 -1.68 -11.01 9.06
CA GLU A 261 -2.80 -10.52 8.27
C GLU A 261 -3.38 -11.65 7.42
N MET A 262 -4.70 -11.79 7.47
CA MET A 262 -5.47 -12.69 6.61
C MET A 262 -6.49 -11.86 5.86
N VAL A 263 -6.58 -12.04 4.54
CA VAL A 263 -7.57 -11.37 3.70
C VAL A 263 -8.59 -12.38 3.23
N VAL A 264 -9.86 -12.08 3.50
CA VAL A 264 -11.02 -12.84 3.00
C VAL A 264 -11.71 -11.99 1.96
N TYR A 265 -11.67 -12.43 0.70
CA TYR A 265 -12.28 -11.76 -0.42
C TYR A 265 -13.45 -12.58 -0.95
N PHE A 266 -14.66 -12.02 -0.91
CA PHE A 266 -15.89 -12.64 -1.37
C PHE A 266 -16.40 -11.92 -2.63
N SER A 267 -16.55 -12.68 -3.72
CA SER A 267 -17.09 -12.19 -4.99
C SER A 267 -18.27 -13.06 -5.41
N SER A 268 -19.40 -12.44 -5.77
CA SER A 268 -20.61 -13.14 -6.23
C SER A 268 -21.09 -12.66 -7.60
N ARG A 269 -21.64 -13.58 -8.38
CA ARG A 269 -22.37 -13.34 -9.62
C ARG A 269 -23.81 -13.84 -9.57
N THR A 270 -24.13 -14.71 -8.60
CA THR A 270 -25.50 -15.19 -8.35
C THR A 270 -26.03 -14.66 -7.02
N ASP A 271 -27.31 -14.92 -6.76
CA ASP A 271 -28.03 -14.58 -5.52
C ASP A 271 -28.87 -15.76 -5.00
N GLU A 272 -28.42 -16.98 -5.27
CA GLU A 272 -29.21 -18.20 -5.04
C GLU A 272 -28.96 -18.88 -3.69
N HIS A 273 -27.90 -18.51 -2.97
CA HIS A 273 -27.48 -19.17 -1.73
C HIS A 273 -27.28 -18.21 -0.56
N LYS A 274 -27.41 -18.74 0.66
CA LYS A 274 -27.24 -18.01 1.94
C LYS A 274 -25.82 -17.48 2.18
N GLY A 275 -24.80 -18.06 1.54
CA GLY A 275 -23.42 -17.62 1.69
C GLY A 275 -22.68 -18.31 2.83
N TRP A 276 -21.93 -17.53 3.62
CA TRP A 276 -21.01 -18.05 4.61
C TRP A 276 -21.06 -17.25 5.91
N ALA A 277 -20.76 -17.91 7.03
CA ALA A 277 -20.59 -17.29 8.32
C ALA A 277 -19.43 -17.94 9.08
N ALA A 278 -18.57 -17.12 9.66
CA ALA A 278 -17.39 -17.56 10.40
C ALA A 278 -17.14 -16.71 11.65
N ALA A 279 -16.61 -17.34 12.70
CA ALA A 279 -16.07 -16.67 13.86
C ALA A 279 -14.57 -16.37 13.64
N VAL A 280 -14.17 -15.14 13.93
CA VAL A 280 -12.78 -14.68 13.96
C VAL A 280 -12.25 -14.83 15.38
N SER A 281 -11.08 -15.46 15.48
CA SER A 281 -10.30 -15.55 16.72
C SER A 281 -8.82 -15.27 16.42
N PHE A 282 -8.06 -14.91 17.47
CA PHE A 282 -6.62 -14.67 17.36
C PHE A 282 -5.88 -15.67 18.22
N VAL A 283 -5.03 -16.49 17.59
CA VAL A 283 -4.27 -17.53 18.28
C VAL A 283 -2.82 -17.14 18.39
N LYS A 284 -2.18 -17.48 19.51
CA LYS A 284 -0.76 -17.18 19.74
C LYS A 284 0.09 -17.89 18.70
N SER A 285 0.94 -17.13 18.01
CA SER A 285 1.91 -17.65 17.06
C SER A 285 3.03 -18.39 17.80
N GLY A 286 3.24 -19.67 17.47
CA GLY A 286 4.24 -20.53 18.10
C GLY A 286 5.69 -20.09 17.88
N THR A 287 5.94 -19.16 16.96
CA THR A 287 7.28 -18.65 16.61
C THR A 287 7.63 -17.33 17.29
N CYS A 288 6.68 -16.72 18.03
CA CYS A 288 6.89 -15.39 18.59
C CYS A 288 7.54 -15.45 19.99
N SER A 289 8.77 -14.97 20.07
CA SER A 289 9.40 -14.54 21.32
C SER A 289 9.27 -13.02 21.41
N TYR A 290 8.73 -12.51 22.53
CA TYR A 290 8.69 -11.07 22.81
C TYR A 290 10.15 -10.57 22.94
N ALA A 291 10.78 -10.18 21.83
CA ALA A 291 11.84 -9.19 21.90
C ALA A 291 11.12 -7.86 22.16
N GLY A 292 11.06 -7.46 23.43
CA GLY A 292 10.35 -6.25 23.85
C GLY A 292 10.68 -5.09 22.90
N LYS A 293 9.64 -4.38 22.45
CA LYS A 293 9.79 -3.09 21.78
C LYS A 293 10.52 -2.14 22.72
N THR A 294 11.83 -2.11 22.66
CA THR A 294 12.64 -1.11 23.31
C THR A 294 12.74 0.07 22.36
N ASN A 295 11.98 1.12 22.62
CA ASN A 295 12.44 2.46 22.27
C ASN A 295 13.78 2.64 23.00
N TRP A 296 14.88 2.49 22.27
CA TRP A 296 16.19 2.73 22.86
C TRP A 296 16.46 4.23 22.87
N THR A 297 16.28 4.85 24.03
CA THR A 297 16.77 6.22 24.29
C THR A 297 18.13 6.07 24.97
N TYR A 298 19.22 6.30 24.23
CA TYR A 298 20.57 6.22 24.79
C TYR A 298 20.99 7.60 25.30
N SER A 299 21.20 7.70 26.61
CA SER A 299 21.86 8.84 27.26
C SER A 299 23.34 8.53 27.36
N VAL A 300 24.20 9.29 26.68
CA VAL A 300 25.66 9.06 26.72
C VAL A 300 26.31 10.04 27.70
N PRO A 301 27.03 9.56 28.74
CA PRO A 301 27.80 10.43 29.62
C PRO A 301 28.92 11.15 28.86
N SER A 302 29.21 12.40 29.25
CA SER A 302 30.17 13.31 28.59
C SER A 302 31.63 12.85 28.51
N ALA A 303 31.96 11.64 29.00
CA ALA A 303 33.31 11.10 29.02
C ALA A 303 33.72 10.38 27.72
N TYR A 304 32.77 10.08 26.82
CA TYR A 304 33.06 9.38 25.56
C TYR A 304 32.88 10.29 24.34
N ASN A 305 34.01 10.79 23.81
CA ASN A 305 34.05 11.64 22.60
C ASN A 305 33.80 10.87 21.28
N SER A 306 33.56 9.57 21.34
CA SER A 306 33.13 8.79 20.18
C SER A 306 32.47 7.47 20.55
N LEU A 307 31.46 7.05 19.79
CA LEU A 307 30.78 5.76 19.96
C LEU A 307 30.58 5.10 18.59
N VAL A 308 30.76 3.78 18.51
CA VAL A 308 30.62 3.00 17.28
C VAL A 308 29.38 2.12 17.39
N PHE A 309 28.39 2.36 16.52
CA PHE A 309 27.19 1.52 16.44
C PHE A 309 27.39 0.40 15.43
N LYS A 310 26.95 -0.82 15.75
CA LYS A 310 26.93 -1.98 14.84
C LYS A 310 25.57 -2.66 14.94
N THR A 311 24.84 -2.80 13.83
CA THR A 311 23.62 -3.61 13.77
C THR A 311 23.91 -4.87 12.95
N SER A 312 23.42 -6.05 13.39
CA SER A 312 23.71 -7.32 12.72
C SER A 312 22.50 -8.24 12.51
N ARG A 313 21.25 -7.80 12.73
CA ARG A 313 20.05 -8.64 12.46
C ARG A 313 18.87 -7.87 11.87
N ARG A 314 18.09 -8.62 11.08
CA ARG A 314 16.93 -8.24 10.26
C ARG A 314 15.87 -7.47 11.06
N TYR A 315 15.70 -6.19 10.75
CA TYR A 315 14.51 -5.41 11.09
C TYR A 315 14.25 -4.39 9.98
N LYS A 316 12.98 -4.21 9.63
CA LYS A 316 12.49 -3.11 8.76
C LYS A 316 12.14 -1.93 9.68
N ASP A 317 12.56 -0.73 9.30
CA ASP A 317 12.29 0.56 9.95
C ASP A 317 12.69 0.63 11.44
N ILE A 318 14.00 0.80 11.70
CA ILE A 318 14.45 1.24 13.01
C ILE A 318 14.72 2.75 12.96
N GLY A 319 13.92 3.52 13.70
CA GLY A 319 14.24 4.91 14.04
C GLY A 319 15.00 4.95 15.37
N PHE A 320 16.17 5.58 15.39
CA PHE A 320 16.89 5.85 16.64
C PHE A 320 16.94 7.36 16.87
N ASN A 321 16.64 7.80 18.10
CA ASN A 321 16.83 9.18 18.53
C ASN A 321 18.14 9.27 19.32
N ILE A 322 19.14 9.98 18.80
CA ILE A 322 20.37 10.24 19.56
C ILE A 322 20.15 11.54 20.33
N THR A 323 19.88 11.45 21.63
CA THR A 323 19.73 12.60 22.54
C THR A 323 20.88 12.60 23.54
N ILE A 324 21.79 13.56 23.42
CA ILE A 324 22.94 13.68 24.31
C ILE A 324 22.45 14.29 25.63
N CYS A 325 22.59 13.57 26.74
CA CYS A 325 22.09 13.99 28.05
C CYS A 325 23.27 14.28 28.98
N ARG A 326 23.19 15.38 29.75
CA ARG A 326 24.04 15.57 30.91
C ARG A 326 23.21 15.24 32.15
N GLU A 327 23.64 14.22 32.90
CA GLU A 327 23.11 13.81 34.21
C GLU A 327 21.58 13.83 34.35
N GLN A 328 20.98 12.75 33.81
CA GLN A 328 19.74 12.08 34.20
C GLN A 328 18.43 12.84 34.48
N THR A 329 18.28 14.15 34.32
CA THR A 329 16.94 14.76 34.52
C THR A 329 16.51 15.86 33.55
N THR A 330 17.36 16.33 32.64
CA THR A 330 16.94 17.25 31.55
C THR A 330 17.76 17.07 30.29
N CYS A 331 17.11 16.67 29.19
CA CYS A 331 17.72 16.53 27.86
C CYS A 331 17.87 17.92 27.22
N HIS A 332 19.09 18.47 27.20
CA HIS A 332 19.39 19.66 26.42
C HIS A 332 20.23 19.32 25.20
N LYS A 333 19.91 19.98 24.08
CA LYS A 333 20.64 19.91 22.81
C LYS A 333 22.15 20.17 23.03
N ALA A 334 23.02 19.69 22.13
CA ALA A 334 24.46 20.02 22.18
C ALA A 334 24.72 21.55 22.35
N PRO A 335 25.83 21.97 22.98
CA PRO A 335 26.07 23.37 23.32
C PRO A 335 26.00 24.30 22.10
N GLU A 336 25.46 25.51 22.25
CA GLU A 336 25.44 26.51 21.16
C GLU A 336 26.85 26.70 20.57
N GLY A 337 26.96 26.57 19.25
CA GLY A 337 28.24 26.69 18.52
C GLY A 337 29.03 25.38 18.35
N LYS A 338 28.57 24.24 18.88
CA LYS A 338 29.18 22.91 18.66
C LYS A 338 28.50 22.18 17.50
N THR A 339 29.28 21.45 16.70
CA THR A 339 28.77 20.71 15.54
C THR A 339 28.81 19.20 15.79
N ILE A 340 27.81 18.49 15.28
CA ILE A 340 27.79 17.01 15.31
C ILE A 340 28.43 16.52 14.03
N GLN A 341 29.59 15.88 14.15
CA GLN A 341 30.26 15.22 13.05
C GLN A 341 29.94 13.73 13.06
N LEU A 342 29.46 13.19 11.95
CA LEU A 342 29.19 11.78 11.75
C LEU A 342 30.15 11.22 10.69
N ASP A 343 31.02 10.32 11.12
CA ASP A 343 31.96 9.59 10.29
C ASP A 343 31.32 8.22 9.93
N TYR A 344 30.90 8.09 8.68
CA TYR A 344 30.25 6.90 8.15
C TYR A 344 31.27 5.76 7.97
N LEU A 345 31.05 4.62 8.63
CA LEU A 345 31.94 3.46 8.61
C LEU A 345 31.25 2.27 7.93
N HIS A 346 31.28 2.28 6.59
CA HIS A 346 31.15 1.12 5.71
C HIS A 346 29.82 0.32 5.70
N THR A 347 29.11 0.37 4.57
CA THR A 347 28.31 -0.74 3.99
C THR A 347 28.21 -0.58 2.47
N ARG A 348 28.14 -1.71 1.73
CA ARG A 348 27.79 -1.69 0.31
C ARG A 348 26.29 -1.45 0.16
N VAL A 349 25.93 -0.21 -0.16
CA VAL A 349 24.56 0.22 -0.43
C VAL A 349 24.43 0.38 -1.94
N ALA A 350 23.46 -0.31 -2.54
CA ALA A 350 23.34 -0.42 -4.00
C ALA A 350 23.38 0.94 -4.72
N THR A 351 24.29 1.03 -5.68
CA THR A 351 24.59 2.23 -6.47
C THR A 351 23.46 2.58 -7.43
N THR A 352 22.61 3.53 -7.05
CA THR A 352 21.86 4.33 -8.04
C THR A 352 21.81 5.79 -7.59
N LYS A 353 21.97 6.74 -8.53
CA LYS A 353 21.86 8.20 -8.31
C LYS A 353 20.50 8.67 -7.73
N ARG A 354 19.56 7.76 -7.44
CA ARG A 354 18.20 8.00 -6.93
C ARG A 354 17.85 7.22 -5.65
N CYS A 355 18.84 6.70 -4.90
CA CYS A 355 18.62 6.01 -3.61
C CYS A 355 17.55 4.91 -3.64
N ARG A 356 17.56 4.06 -4.67
CA ARG A 356 16.58 2.97 -4.84
C ARG A 356 16.88 1.70 -4.04
N GLY A 357 17.94 1.69 -3.21
CA GLY A 357 18.36 0.56 -2.36
C GLY A 357 18.16 0.87 -0.86
N ASP A 358 19.05 0.40 0.01
CA ASP A 358 19.10 0.87 1.40
C ASP A 358 19.40 2.38 1.44
N TYR A 359 18.81 3.12 2.37
CA TYR A 359 19.11 4.54 2.54
C TYR A 359 18.89 4.99 3.99
N LEU A 360 19.60 6.05 4.37
CA LEU A 360 19.44 6.73 5.64
C LEU A 360 18.73 8.06 5.41
N VAL A 361 17.80 8.40 6.30
CA VAL A 361 17.24 9.75 6.43
C VAL A 361 17.83 10.39 7.67
N LEU A 362 18.57 11.47 7.47
CA LEU A 362 19.15 12.28 8.55
C LEU A 362 18.33 13.55 8.69
N ASN A 363 17.80 13.81 9.88
CA ASN A 363 17.03 15.01 10.20
C ASN A 363 17.72 15.80 11.30
N GLY A 364 18.29 16.95 10.94
CA GLY A 364 18.98 17.85 11.86
C GLY A 364 18.04 18.67 12.76
N ALA A 365 16.73 18.68 12.54
CA ALA A 365 15.80 19.49 13.33
C ALA A 365 15.25 18.77 14.59
N GLY A 366 15.62 17.51 14.82
CA GLY A 366 15.20 16.75 16.01
C GLY A 366 13.72 16.35 16.04
N SER A 367 13.01 16.38 14.90
CA SER A 367 11.58 16.01 14.83
C SER A 367 11.36 14.64 14.15
N LYS A 368 10.34 13.90 14.60
CA LYS A 368 9.85 12.64 14.00
C LYS A 368 9.00 12.82 12.73
N ALA A 369 8.74 14.06 12.29
CA ALA A 369 7.82 14.32 11.18
C ALA A 369 8.42 13.93 9.83
N TYR A 370 7.81 12.92 9.20
CA TYR A 370 8.15 12.44 7.86
C TYR A 370 7.16 13.04 6.84
N PRO A 371 7.60 13.55 5.67
CA PRO A 371 8.87 14.20 5.37
C PRO A 371 8.79 15.72 5.59
N SER A 372 9.78 16.29 6.28
CA SER A 372 9.95 17.75 6.41
C SER A 372 11.11 18.24 5.53
N SER A 373 11.04 19.51 5.10
CA SER A 373 11.97 20.18 4.16
C SER A 373 13.46 20.17 4.55
N ASN A 374 13.81 19.74 5.77
CA ASN A 374 15.18 19.68 6.32
C ASN A 374 15.74 18.25 6.46
N SER A 375 15.13 17.26 5.80
CA SER A 375 15.59 15.87 5.83
C SER A 375 16.54 15.59 4.67
N THR A 376 17.70 14.99 4.95
CA THR A 376 18.67 14.61 3.91
C THR A 376 18.73 13.09 3.78
N ILE A 377 18.59 12.59 2.55
CA ILE A 377 18.59 11.15 2.22
C ILE A 377 19.99 10.74 1.73
N TYR A 378 20.51 9.62 2.25
CA TYR A 378 21.86 9.10 1.93
C TYR A 378 21.82 7.63 1.50
N CYS A 379 22.49 7.30 0.40
CA CYS A 379 22.45 5.96 -0.19
C CYS A 379 23.71 5.56 -1.01
N ASN A 380 24.82 6.31 -0.93
CA ASN A 380 26.02 6.06 -1.74
C ASN A 380 27.14 5.37 -0.95
N GLU A 381 27.94 4.52 -1.60
CA GLU A 381 29.13 3.88 -0.99
C GLU A 381 30.30 4.86 -0.82
N GLY A 382 30.99 4.80 0.34
CA GLY A 382 32.23 5.52 0.62
C GLY A 382 32.32 6.04 2.06
N ASN A 383 33.55 6.23 2.58
CA ASN A 383 33.74 6.91 3.86
C ASN A 383 33.47 8.40 3.65
N ARG A 384 32.49 8.95 4.37
CA ARG A 384 32.18 10.38 4.36
C ARG A 384 31.99 10.88 5.77
N THR A 385 32.44 12.10 5.97
CA THR A 385 32.23 12.87 7.17
C THR A 385 31.10 13.86 6.89
N LEU A 386 30.01 13.77 7.66
CA LEU A 386 28.89 14.70 7.59
C LEU A 386 28.92 15.58 8.82
N THR A 387 28.81 16.90 8.63
CA THR A 387 28.79 17.86 9.74
C THR A 387 27.42 18.52 9.79
N PHE A 388 26.76 18.41 10.94
CA PHE A 388 25.49 19.05 11.21
C PHE A 388 25.73 20.24 12.15
N SER A 389 25.31 21.43 11.72
CA SER A 389 25.31 22.65 12.53
C SER A 389 24.26 22.61 13.64
N SER A 390 23.30 21.69 13.53
CA SER A 390 22.34 21.43 14.58
C SER A 390 22.92 20.59 15.69
N ASN A 391 22.45 20.90 16.88
CA ASN A 391 22.82 20.27 18.14
C ASN A 391 21.93 19.06 18.50
N SER A 392 21.09 18.61 17.57
CA SER A 392 20.32 17.37 17.60
C SER A 392 20.32 16.69 16.23
N LEU A 393 20.44 15.36 16.19
CA LEU A 393 20.42 14.59 14.95
C LEU A 393 19.54 13.35 15.09
N PHE A 394 18.51 13.27 14.24
CA PHE A 394 17.65 12.09 14.14
C PHE A 394 18.05 11.27 12.92
N ILE A 395 18.17 9.95 13.09
CA ILE A 395 18.62 9.03 12.04
C ILE A 395 17.58 7.93 11.85
N THR A 396 17.06 7.82 10.63
CA THR A 396 16.18 6.72 10.22
C THR A 396 16.88 5.90 9.17
N TYR A 397 16.92 4.58 9.33
CA TYR A 397 17.46 3.67 8.32
C TYR A 397 16.32 2.90 7.65
N HIS A 398 16.34 2.92 6.32
CA HIS A 398 15.44 2.16 5.46
C HIS A 398 16.28 1.17 4.65
N GLY A 399 16.16 -0.13 4.92
CA GLY A 399 16.88 -1.18 4.19
C GLY A 399 15.95 -1.99 3.29
N GLN A 400 16.49 -2.56 2.21
CA GLN A 400 15.86 -3.55 1.36
C GLN A 400 16.34 -4.97 1.68
N ARG A 401 15.45 -5.95 1.53
CA ARG A 401 15.51 -7.31 2.12
C ARG A 401 16.58 -8.29 1.61
N ARG A 402 17.60 -7.92 0.81
CA ARG A 402 18.68 -8.86 0.44
C ARG A 402 19.96 -8.59 1.24
N LEU A 403 20.44 -9.61 1.98
CA LEU A 403 21.70 -9.70 2.75
C LEU A 403 22.68 -8.52 2.57
N THR A 404 22.42 -7.40 3.25
CA THR A 404 23.43 -6.35 3.46
C THR A 404 23.96 -6.48 4.89
N LYS A 405 25.29 -6.41 5.05
CA LYS A 405 25.95 -6.25 6.35
C LYS A 405 25.46 -4.90 6.91
N GLY A 406 24.95 -4.87 8.15
CA GLY A 406 24.30 -3.69 8.73
C GLY A 406 25.18 -2.44 8.82
N VAL A 407 24.57 -1.28 9.07
CA VAL A 407 25.24 0.03 9.06
C VAL A 407 26.10 0.24 10.30
N SER A 408 27.31 0.81 10.14
CA SER A 408 28.12 1.33 11.25
C SER A 408 28.46 2.80 11.07
N PHE A 409 28.39 3.57 12.14
CA PHE A 409 28.76 4.98 12.16
C PHE A 409 29.50 5.31 13.45
N LYS A 410 30.44 6.26 13.37
CA LYS A 410 31.09 6.90 14.50
C LYS A 410 30.62 8.35 14.54
N TYR A 411 30.12 8.82 15.67
CA TYR A 411 29.88 10.25 15.85
C TYR A 411 31.00 10.87 16.70
N THR A 412 31.30 12.13 16.44
CA THR A 412 32.25 12.97 17.16
C THR A 412 31.63 14.36 17.35
N ILE A 413 31.74 14.94 18.55
CA ILE A 413 31.30 16.32 18.80
C ILE A 413 32.52 17.22 18.67
N LYS A 414 32.45 18.27 17.84
CA LYS A 414 33.52 19.25 17.66
C LYS A 414 33.13 20.61 18.20
#